data_AF-A0A944M4B1-F1
#
_entry.id   AF-A0A944M4B1-F1
#
_cell.length_a   1.000
_cell.length_b   1.000
_cell.length_c   1.000
_cell.angle_alpha   90.00
_cell.angle_beta   90.00
_cell.angle_gamma   90.00
#
_symmetry.space_group_name_H-M   'P 1'
#
loop_
_entity.id
_entity.type
_entity.pdbx_description
1 polymer ?
#
loop_
_entity_poly.entity_id
_entity_poly.type
_entity_poly.pdbx_seq_one_letter_code
_entity_poly.pdbx_strand_id
1 'polypeptide(L)'
;MTNKPPSITVITCGPAASAWTDDLCISLKDRLVKLELPEDLIRTVPYAGDNLLTGALILYMSDRKPEPDTDLESDLADLLGPATGQTAPMVVPVVDDIKLADACLPNVLHKINAFALAKGASGFSMLSGRILDLLWHRRRERKVFISYRRAESQEVARQLQARLTNSGYEVFLDETTIPPGTDFQKALKNWMNDADFVLLLATPQLESSEWVIEEIEFANLASVGLLAVAWPGGKPNVLETLMPDQIFELPDNCLQRMDGSQARLANDDLDKLQLDKQTIEKLLERIESYRLQSIQRRLVNIVPSLHEWARKNGITPEPGNHFGDFLLKTATRSTVTTHLVRVYPFRPTLNSVWDLHQDLANNENVPSNEPLFRASCFYFENDVHNMDYQMLNWILEMRHTKEDENHPNYTLIPYCGQPVDLS
;
A
#
# COMPACT_ATOMS: atom_id res chain seq x y z
N MET A 1 -24.99 -17.62 -2.44
CA MET A 1 -25.18 -16.33 -1.74
C MET A 1 -24.10 -15.40 -2.26
N THR A 2 -24.47 -14.23 -2.77
CA THR A 2 -23.54 -13.30 -3.42
C THR A 2 -22.54 -12.79 -2.38
N ASN A 3 -21.30 -13.29 -2.45
CA ASN A 3 -20.11 -12.82 -1.72
C ASN A 3 -19.74 -11.40 -2.18
N LYS A 4 -20.62 -10.42 -1.96
CA LYS A 4 -20.29 -9.02 -2.19
C LYS A 4 -19.45 -8.55 -1.00
N PRO A 5 -18.19 -8.12 -1.20
CA PRO A 5 -17.40 -7.60 -0.09
C PRO A 5 -18.12 -6.42 0.57
N PRO A 6 -17.99 -6.23 1.90
CA PRO A 6 -18.56 -5.06 2.56
C PRO A 6 -18.01 -3.78 1.91
N SER A 7 -18.90 -2.83 1.61
CA SER A 7 -18.50 -1.54 1.03
C SER A 7 -17.78 -0.71 2.10
N ILE A 8 -16.62 -0.16 1.76
CA ILE A 8 -15.83 0.71 2.62
C ILE A 8 -16.43 2.12 2.58
N THR A 9 -16.69 2.69 3.75
CA THR A 9 -17.26 4.04 3.90
C THR A 9 -16.15 5.09 4.04
N VAL A 10 -16.20 6.11 3.20
CA VAL A 10 -15.39 7.33 3.31
C VAL A 10 -16.31 8.48 3.67
N ILE A 11 -16.07 9.10 4.83
CA ILE A 11 -16.87 10.24 5.28
C ILE A 11 -16.20 11.53 4.78
N THR A 12 -16.96 12.39 4.10
CA THR A 12 -16.48 13.70 3.64
C THR A 12 -17.10 14.82 4.47
N CYS A 13 -16.28 15.72 4.99
CA CYS A 13 -16.71 16.86 5.80
C CYS A 13 -15.86 18.11 5.50
N GLY A 14 -16.25 19.26 6.04
CA GLY A 14 -15.56 20.54 5.83
C GLY A 14 -16.13 21.41 4.69
N PRO A 15 -15.67 22.66 4.58
CA PRO A 15 -16.32 23.69 3.75
C PRO A 15 -16.24 23.45 2.24
N ALA A 16 -15.31 22.60 1.78
CA ALA A 16 -15.16 22.23 0.38
C ALA A 16 -15.77 20.86 0.03
N ALA A 17 -16.30 20.11 1.02
CA ALA A 17 -16.77 18.75 0.80
C ALA A 17 -17.86 18.66 -0.28
N SER A 18 -18.85 19.54 -0.25
CA SER A 18 -19.94 19.55 -1.25
C SER A 18 -19.45 19.83 -2.67
N ALA A 19 -18.36 20.57 -2.83
CA ALA A 19 -17.79 20.89 -4.14
C ALA A 19 -16.86 19.78 -4.66
N TRP A 20 -16.12 19.12 -3.78
CA TRP A 20 -15.05 18.19 -4.16
C TRP A 20 -15.48 16.71 -4.17
N THR A 21 -16.59 16.36 -3.51
CA THR A 21 -17.00 14.96 -3.36
C THR A 21 -17.36 14.30 -4.69
N ASP A 22 -17.98 15.04 -5.63
CA ASP A 22 -18.36 14.48 -6.93
C ASP A 22 -17.14 14.14 -7.79
N ASP A 23 -16.16 15.05 -7.87
CA ASP A 23 -14.90 14.81 -8.58
C ASP A 23 -14.10 13.67 -7.94
N LEU A 24 -14.10 13.60 -6.61
CA LEU A 24 -13.52 12.48 -5.88
C LEU A 24 -14.23 11.16 -6.21
N CYS A 25 -15.57 11.13 -6.24
CA CYS A 25 -16.35 9.95 -6.61
C CYS A 25 -16.01 9.46 -8.01
N ILE A 26 -15.95 10.38 -8.98
CA ILE A 26 -15.58 10.07 -10.37
C ILE A 26 -14.17 9.48 -10.41
N SER A 27 -13.22 10.11 -9.72
CA SER A 27 -11.83 9.64 -9.69
C SER A 27 -11.69 8.27 -9.01
N LEU A 28 -12.38 8.04 -7.88
CA LEU A 28 -12.39 6.74 -7.21
C LEU A 28 -12.99 5.66 -8.09
N LYS A 29 -14.13 5.90 -8.75
CA LYS A 29 -14.77 4.94 -9.66
C LYS A 29 -13.87 4.61 -10.85
N ASP A 30 -13.33 5.61 -11.54
CA ASP A 30 -12.39 5.41 -12.65
C ASP A 30 -11.19 4.56 -12.20
N ARG A 31 -10.68 4.81 -10.99
CA ARG A 31 -9.60 4.01 -10.41
C ARG A 31 -10.03 2.58 -10.12
N LEU A 32 -11.17 2.38 -9.46
CA LEU A 32 -11.70 1.05 -9.14
C LEU A 32 -11.91 0.22 -10.42
N VAL A 33 -12.44 0.82 -11.49
CA VAL A 33 -12.60 0.16 -12.79
C VAL A 33 -11.26 -0.22 -13.41
N LYS A 34 -10.28 0.70 -13.41
CA LYS A 34 -8.90 0.42 -13.89
C LYS A 34 -8.17 -0.63 -13.04
N LEU A 35 -8.64 -0.83 -11.82
CA LEU A 35 -8.21 -1.85 -10.90
C LEU A 35 -9.08 -3.11 -11.02
N GLU A 36 -10.09 -3.21 -11.88
CA GLU A 36 -10.98 -4.38 -11.95
C GLU A 36 -11.69 -4.69 -10.60
N LEU A 37 -11.94 -3.67 -9.78
CA LEU A 37 -12.65 -3.75 -8.52
C LEU A 37 -14.13 -3.34 -8.70
N PRO A 38 -15.05 -3.86 -7.86
CA PRO A 38 -16.44 -3.40 -7.86
C PRO A 38 -16.53 -1.88 -7.67
N GLU A 39 -17.26 -1.20 -8.54
CA GLU A 39 -17.41 0.26 -8.48
C GLU A 39 -18.02 0.76 -7.17
N ASP A 40 -18.81 -0.08 -6.49
CA ASP A 40 -19.46 0.26 -5.23
C ASP A 40 -18.72 -0.24 -3.98
N LEU A 41 -17.47 -0.68 -4.16
CA LEU A 41 -16.57 -1.09 -3.09
C LEU A 41 -16.22 0.04 -2.14
N ILE A 42 -16.18 1.28 -2.63
CA ILE A 42 -16.01 2.49 -1.81
C ILE A 42 -17.24 3.36 -1.96
N ARG A 43 -17.79 3.81 -0.83
CA ARG A 43 -18.92 4.74 -0.79
C ARG A 43 -18.52 5.98 -0.02
N THR A 44 -18.62 7.13 -0.67
CA THR A 44 -18.47 8.42 -0.01
C THR A 44 -19.81 8.83 0.58
N VAL A 45 -19.83 9.22 1.85
CA VAL A 45 -21.02 9.74 2.51
C VAL A 45 -20.69 11.10 3.14
N PRO A 46 -21.57 12.11 3.03
CA PRO A 46 -21.37 13.35 3.76
C PRO A 46 -21.51 13.07 5.26
N TYR A 47 -20.73 13.78 6.07
CA TYR A 47 -20.93 13.78 7.52
C TYR A 47 -22.34 14.29 7.86
N ALA A 48 -23.07 13.57 8.73
CA ALA A 48 -24.47 13.84 9.06
C ALA A 48 -24.76 13.74 10.58
N GLY A 49 -23.74 13.81 11.44
CA GLY A 49 -23.85 13.58 12.89
C GLY A 49 -24.12 12.11 13.26
N ASP A 50 -23.83 11.75 14.52
CA ASP A 50 -24.17 10.53 15.30
C ASP A 50 -24.28 9.15 14.60
N ASN A 51 -23.73 8.96 13.40
CA ASN A 51 -23.68 7.66 12.73
C ASN A 51 -22.24 7.26 12.34
N LEU A 52 -21.72 6.27 13.08
CA LEU A 52 -20.62 5.35 12.80
C LEU A 52 -19.38 5.95 12.12
N LEU A 53 -18.59 6.67 12.93
CA LEU A 53 -17.21 7.06 12.62
C LEU A 53 -16.22 5.90 12.83
N THR A 54 -16.65 4.82 13.49
CA THR A 54 -15.80 3.67 13.84
C THR A 54 -15.40 2.89 12.58
N GLY A 55 -14.09 2.86 12.27
CA GLY A 55 -13.55 2.16 11.11
C GLY A 55 -13.70 2.88 9.76
N ALA A 56 -14.23 4.12 9.73
CA ALA A 56 -14.33 4.92 8.53
C ALA A 56 -13.05 5.76 8.26
N LEU A 57 -12.77 6.05 6.99
CA LEU A 57 -11.80 7.07 6.59
C LEU A 57 -12.52 8.42 6.49
N ILE A 58 -12.03 9.43 7.20
CA ILE A 58 -12.62 10.77 7.23
C ILE A 58 -11.74 11.72 6.42
N LEU A 59 -12.33 12.40 5.44
CA LEU A 59 -11.69 13.43 4.63
C LEU A 59 -12.24 14.80 5.04
N TYR A 60 -11.43 15.59 5.73
CA TYR A 60 -11.76 16.98 6.04
C TYR A 60 -11.30 17.88 4.89
N MET A 61 -12.21 18.30 4.03
CA MET A 61 -11.95 19.05 2.81
C MET A 61 -12.15 20.54 3.01
N SER A 62 -11.10 21.33 2.79
CA SER A 62 -11.13 22.77 3.04
C SER A 62 -10.35 23.59 2.01
N ASP A 63 -11.02 24.58 1.42
CA ASP A 63 -10.46 25.58 0.51
C ASP A 63 -10.48 27.00 1.09
N ARG A 64 -11.02 27.14 2.31
CA ARG A 64 -11.22 28.43 2.98
C ARG A 64 -11.29 28.23 4.47
N LYS A 65 -11.20 29.34 5.22
CA LYS A 65 -11.41 29.32 6.66
C LYS A 65 -12.77 28.68 6.99
N PRO A 66 -12.82 27.67 7.86
CA PRO A 66 -14.07 27.01 8.20
C PRO A 66 -14.95 27.95 9.02
N GLU A 67 -16.26 27.85 8.80
CA GLU A 67 -17.22 28.40 9.75
C GLU A 67 -17.16 27.54 11.03
N PRO A 68 -17.33 28.13 12.22
CA PRO A 68 -17.28 27.36 13.46
C PRO A 68 -18.39 26.32 13.47
N ASP A 69 -18.01 25.05 13.45
CA ASP A 69 -18.91 23.91 13.57
C ASP A 69 -18.54 23.14 14.83
N THR A 70 -19.18 23.54 15.94
CA THR A 70 -18.84 23.02 17.28
C THR A 70 -19.07 21.52 17.40
N ASP A 71 -20.05 20.98 16.68
CA ASP A 71 -20.40 19.56 16.74
C ASP A 71 -19.36 18.74 15.96
N LEU A 72 -19.05 19.14 14.72
CA LEU A 72 -18.00 18.47 13.94
C LEU A 72 -16.61 18.60 14.60
N GLU A 73 -16.27 19.76 15.15
CA GLU A 73 -14.99 19.96 15.86
C GLU A 73 -14.91 19.13 17.14
N SER A 74 -16.02 19.00 17.88
CA SER A 74 -16.11 18.13 19.05
C SER A 74 -15.93 16.67 18.66
N ASP A 75 -16.65 16.20 17.64
CA ASP A 75 -16.52 14.82 17.15
C ASP A 75 -15.10 14.54 16.67
N LEU A 76 -14.49 15.43 15.88
CA LEU A 76 -13.11 15.28 15.44
C LEU A 76 -12.14 15.27 16.64
N ALA A 77 -12.41 16.04 17.69
CA ALA A 77 -11.58 16.06 18.90
C ALA A 77 -11.72 14.76 19.70
N ASP A 78 -12.93 14.20 19.80
CA ASP A 78 -13.18 12.93 20.47
C ASP A 78 -12.51 11.78 19.72
N LEU A 79 -12.57 11.81 18.38
CA LEU A 79 -11.90 10.84 17.50
C LEU A 79 -10.37 10.89 17.55
N LEU A 80 -9.81 12.10 17.67
CA LEU A 80 -8.37 12.34 17.70
C LEU A 80 -7.79 12.38 19.12
N GLY A 81 -8.65 12.30 20.13
CA GLY A 81 -8.28 12.23 21.53
C GLY A 81 -7.51 10.95 21.86
N PRO A 82 -6.90 10.87 23.06
CA PRO A 82 -6.30 9.62 23.54
C PRO A 82 -7.39 8.54 23.60
N ALA A 83 -7.35 7.60 22.65
CA ALA A 83 -8.39 6.62 22.41
C ALA A 83 -8.83 5.89 23.69
N THR A 84 -10.14 5.85 23.95
CA THR A 84 -10.82 5.04 24.98
C THR A 84 -10.93 3.56 24.58
N GLY A 85 -9.93 3.04 23.88
CA GLY A 85 -9.93 1.69 23.33
C GLY A 85 -10.18 1.64 21.83
N GLN A 86 -10.97 2.56 21.26
CA GLN A 86 -11.39 2.58 19.84
C GLN A 86 -10.26 2.67 18.81
N THR A 87 -10.49 2.10 17.63
CA THR A 87 -9.62 2.27 16.46
C THR A 87 -9.72 3.73 16.05
N ALA A 88 -8.63 4.47 16.22
CA ALA A 88 -8.59 5.87 15.82
C ALA A 88 -8.99 5.94 14.33
N PRO A 89 -10.08 6.65 13.98
CA PRO A 89 -10.44 6.80 12.59
C PRO A 89 -9.29 7.49 11.87
N MET A 90 -9.06 7.08 10.62
CA MET A 90 -8.06 7.76 9.80
C MET A 90 -8.67 9.08 9.35
N VAL A 91 -8.18 10.19 9.90
CA VAL A 91 -8.55 11.54 9.46
C VAL A 91 -7.47 12.06 8.52
N VAL A 92 -7.87 12.48 7.33
CA VAL A 92 -7.00 13.11 6.34
C VAL A 92 -7.53 14.52 6.05
N PRO A 93 -6.84 15.57 6.54
CA PRO A 93 -7.12 16.92 6.10
C PRO A 93 -6.72 17.08 4.63
N VAL A 94 -7.58 17.69 3.82
CA VAL A 94 -7.37 17.94 2.39
C VAL A 94 -7.54 19.44 2.15
N VAL A 95 -6.48 20.08 1.66
CA VAL A 95 -6.46 21.53 1.40
C VAL A 95 -5.97 21.80 -0.02
N ASP A 96 -6.41 22.90 -0.63
CA ASP A 96 -5.97 23.27 -1.99
C ASP A 96 -4.55 23.85 -2.02
N ASP A 97 -4.13 24.52 -0.94
CA ASP A 97 -2.75 24.98 -0.73
C ASP A 97 -2.27 24.64 0.69
N ILE A 98 -1.21 23.83 0.78
CA ILE A 98 -0.60 23.43 2.04
C ILE A 98 -0.13 24.62 2.89
N LYS A 99 0.22 25.75 2.24
CA LYS A 99 0.64 26.97 2.94
C LYS A 99 -0.49 27.66 3.69
N LEU A 100 -1.74 27.34 3.34
CA LEU A 100 -2.94 27.88 3.97
C LEU A 100 -3.56 26.90 4.96
N ALA A 101 -2.94 25.73 5.20
CA ALA A 101 -3.48 24.69 6.06
C ALA A 101 -3.85 25.22 7.46
N ASP A 102 -2.97 25.98 8.12
CA ASP A 102 -3.22 26.55 9.45
C ASP A 102 -4.43 27.50 9.47
N ALA A 103 -4.71 28.18 8.35
CA ALA A 103 -5.81 29.13 8.22
C ALA A 103 -7.13 28.46 7.82
N CYS A 104 -7.06 27.33 7.10
CA CYS A 104 -8.21 26.63 6.53
C CYS A 104 -8.62 25.37 7.31
N LEU A 105 -7.83 24.94 8.30
CA LEU A 105 -8.13 23.78 9.13
C LEU A 105 -8.51 24.20 10.56
N PRO A 106 -9.44 23.48 11.20
CA PRO A 106 -9.73 23.66 12.61
C PRO A 106 -8.52 23.22 13.46
N ASN A 107 -8.36 23.82 14.63
CA ASN A 107 -7.18 23.64 15.50
C ASN A 107 -6.90 22.17 15.84
N VAL A 108 -7.96 21.35 15.95
CA VAL A 108 -7.85 19.92 16.23
C VAL A 108 -7.06 19.16 15.15
N LEU A 109 -7.09 19.63 13.90
CA LEU A 109 -6.41 19.01 12.75
C LEU A 109 -5.00 19.56 12.50
N HIS A 110 -4.56 20.62 13.18
CA HIS A 110 -3.22 21.20 12.96
C HIS A 110 -2.06 20.24 13.30
N LYS A 111 -2.33 19.17 14.05
CA LYS A 111 -1.35 18.12 14.37
C LYS A 111 -1.25 17.02 13.31
N ILE A 112 -2.10 17.06 12.28
CA ILE A 112 -2.19 16.03 11.25
C ILE A 112 -1.69 16.62 9.93
N ASN A 113 -0.84 15.87 9.23
CA ASN A 113 -0.35 16.28 7.92
C ASN A 113 -1.50 16.33 6.92
N ALA A 114 -1.71 17.51 6.33
CA ALA A 114 -2.71 17.71 5.29
C ALA A 114 -2.21 17.24 3.91
N PHE A 115 -3.15 16.77 3.09
CA PHE A 115 -2.95 16.49 1.68
C PHE A 115 -3.23 17.75 0.86
N ALA A 116 -2.26 18.16 0.03
CA ALA A 116 -2.43 19.27 -0.90
C ALA A 116 -3.13 18.79 -2.18
N LEU A 117 -4.39 19.17 -2.36
CA LEU A 117 -5.20 18.87 -3.54
C LEU A 117 -4.80 19.78 -4.70
N ALA A 118 -4.02 19.23 -5.64
CA ALA A 118 -3.72 19.93 -6.89
C ALA A 118 -5.01 20.24 -7.68
N LYS A 119 -4.98 21.32 -8.47
CA LYS A 119 -6.14 21.73 -9.27
C LYS A 119 -6.45 20.72 -10.38
N GLY A 120 -7.73 20.40 -10.54
CA GLY A 120 -8.25 19.55 -11.62
C GLY A 120 -8.11 18.06 -11.37
N ALA A 121 -8.34 17.26 -12.41
CA ALA A 121 -8.48 15.80 -12.32
C ALA A 121 -7.24 15.08 -11.76
N SER A 122 -6.04 15.60 -12.00
CA SER A 122 -4.80 14.99 -11.48
C SER A 122 -4.72 15.04 -9.95
N GLY A 123 -5.22 16.11 -9.32
CA GLY A 123 -5.27 16.20 -7.85
C GLY A 123 -6.16 15.13 -7.23
N PHE A 124 -7.35 14.93 -7.78
CA PHE A 124 -8.27 13.87 -7.34
C PHE A 124 -7.73 12.46 -7.64
N SER A 125 -6.99 12.30 -8.73
CA SER A 125 -6.28 11.04 -9.02
C SER A 125 -5.21 10.72 -7.96
N MET A 126 -4.47 11.73 -7.50
CA MET A 126 -3.50 11.55 -6.42
C MET A 126 -4.20 11.29 -5.06
N LEU A 127 -5.29 12.01 -4.76
CA LEU A 127 -6.05 11.81 -3.53
C LEU A 127 -6.69 10.42 -3.47
N SER A 128 -7.30 9.96 -4.56
CA SER A 128 -7.80 8.58 -4.66
C SER A 128 -6.67 7.56 -4.49
N GLY A 129 -5.47 7.84 -5.01
CA GLY A 129 -4.20 7.21 -4.60
C GLY A 129 -4.09 6.95 -3.13
N ARG A 130 -4.02 8.05 -2.38
CA ARG A 130 -3.83 8.02 -0.94
C ARG A 130 -4.98 7.33 -0.20
N ILE A 131 -6.22 7.51 -0.64
CA ILE A 131 -7.38 6.82 -0.06
C ILE A 131 -7.24 5.30 -0.21
N LEU A 132 -6.92 4.81 -1.41
CA LEU A 132 -6.72 3.38 -1.63
C LEU A 132 -5.55 2.83 -0.79
N ASP A 133 -4.49 3.62 -0.61
CA ASP A 133 -3.37 3.21 0.24
C ASP A 133 -3.76 3.05 1.70
N LEU A 134 -4.49 4.02 2.25
CA LEU A 134 -4.96 3.97 3.63
C LEU A 134 -5.91 2.78 3.86
N LEU A 135 -6.79 2.51 2.89
CA LEU A 135 -7.80 1.47 3.02
C LEU A 135 -7.25 0.05 2.77
N TRP A 136 -6.38 -0.14 1.76
CA TRP A 136 -5.91 -1.47 1.34
C TRP A 136 -4.48 -1.80 1.74
N HIS A 137 -3.57 -0.82 1.73
CA HIS A 137 -2.16 -1.16 1.70
C HIS A 137 -1.64 -1.51 3.08
N ARG A 138 -2.29 -1.02 4.15
CA ARG A 138 -2.14 -1.38 5.59
C ARG A 138 -0.67 -1.42 6.10
N ARG A 139 0.29 -1.03 5.25
CA ARG A 139 1.68 -0.69 5.50
C ARG A 139 1.81 0.78 5.14
N ARG A 140 2.33 1.56 6.09
CA ARG A 140 2.53 3.01 5.92
C ARG A 140 3.71 3.34 5.00
N GLU A 141 4.64 2.40 4.88
CA GLU A 141 5.87 2.52 4.09
C GLU A 141 5.60 2.10 2.65
N ARG A 142 5.94 2.97 1.68
CA ARG A 142 5.92 2.62 0.26
C ARG A 142 7.32 2.23 -0.15
N LYS A 143 7.53 1.02 -0.63
CA LYS A 143 8.87 0.54 -0.96
C LYS A 143 8.99 0.30 -2.45
N VAL A 144 9.96 0.94 -3.09
CA VAL A 144 10.25 0.73 -4.50
C VAL A 144 11.72 0.40 -4.68
N PHE A 145 11.96 -0.66 -5.44
CA PHE A 145 13.30 -0.99 -5.89
C PHE A 145 13.47 -0.49 -7.33
N ILE A 146 14.50 0.30 -7.61
CA ILE A 146 14.84 0.71 -8.98
C ILE A 146 16.04 -0.11 -9.44
N SER A 147 15.79 -1.01 -10.38
CA SER A 147 16.81 -1.81 -11.07
C SER A 147 17.26 -1.05 -12.33
N TYR A 148 18.55 -0.76 -12.44
CA TYR A 148 19.08 0.11 -13.49
C TYR A 148 20.55 -0.18 -13.80
N ARG A 149 20.98 0.14 -15.02
CA ARG A 149 22.39 0.09 -15.40
C ARG A 149 23.04 1.46 -15.18
N ARG A 150 24.00 1.54 -14.25
CA ARG A 150 24.74 2.78 -13.94
C ARG A 150 25.30 3.49 -15.17
N ALA A 151 25.98 2.72 -16.02
CA ALA A 151 26.61 3.23 -17.24
C ALA A 151 25.61 3.79 -18.28
N GLU A 152 24.30 3.61 -18.10
CA GLU A 152 23.29 4.09 -19.06
C GLU A 152 22.18 4.94 -18.44
N SER A 153 21.94 4.89 -17.13
CA SER A 153 20.74 5.49 -16.53
C SER A 153 20.93 6.03 -15.11
N GLN A 154 22.18 6.25 -14.68
CA GLN A 154 22.49 6.71 -13.32
C GLN A 154 21.77 8.01 -12.94
N GLU A 155 21.80 9.02 -13.81
CA GLU A 155 21.19 10.31 -13.48
C GLU A 155 19.66 10.25 -13.50
N VAL A 156 19.04 9.48 -14.41
CA VAL A 156 17.59 9.20 -14.37
C VAL A 156 17.18 8.46 -13.10
N ALA A 157 17.96 7.45 -12.67
CA ALA A 157 17.68 6.72 -11.42
C ALA A 157 17.75 7.63 -10.19
N ARG A 158 18.77 8.51 -10.10
CA ARG A 158 18.85 9.53 -9.03
C ARG A 158 17.69 10.51 -9.07
N GLN A 159 17.32 10.96 -10.26
CA GLN A 159 16.20 11.88 -10.45
C GLN A 159 14.89 11.26 -9.94
N LEU A 160 14.63 9.99 -10.29
CA LEU A 160 13.47 9.24 -9.80
C LEU A 160 13.54 9.01 -8.29
N GLN A 161 14.70 8.63 -7.74
CA GLN A 161 14.90 8.47 -6.31
C GLN A 161 14.49 9.74 -5.55
N ALA A 162 14.97 10.92 -5.96
CA ALA A 162 14.64 12.18 -5.30
C ALA A 162 13.13 12.47 -5.35
N ARG A 163 12.49 12.27 -6.49
CA ARG A 163 11.05 12.53 -6.67
C ARG A 163 10.17 11.56 -5.89
N LEU A 164 10.50 10.28 -5.90
CA LEU A 164 9.77 9.24 -5.18
C LEU A 164 9.97 9.38 -3.67
N THR A 165 11.18 9.68 -3.20
CA THR A 165 11.45 9.94 -1.77
C THR A 165 10.61 11.11 -1.26
N ASN A 166 10.55 12.21 -2.02
CA ASN A 166 9.69 13.36 -1.70
C ASN A 166 8.18 13.01 -1.72
N SER A 167 7.80 11.91 -2.38
CA SER A 167 6.43 11.40 -2.45
C SER A 167 6.13 10.35 -1.37
N GLY A 168 7.07 10.11 -0.45
CA GLY A 168 6.95 9.19 0.68
C GLY A 168 7.36 7.75 0.39
N TYR A 169 8.16 7.52 -0.66
CA TYR A 169 8.73 6.21 -0.95
C TYR A 169 10.08 6.02 -0.25
N GLU A 170 10.27 4.85 0.32
CA GLU A 170 11.59 4.29 0.60
C GLU A 170 12.12 3.68 -0.71
N VAL A 171 13.15 4.30 -1.27
CA VAL A 171 13.70 3.92 -2.58
C VAL A 171 15.02 3.18 -2.39
N PHE A 172 15.10 1.97 -2.95
CA PHE A 172 16.32 1.18 -2.99
C PHE A 172 17.01 1.29 -4.35
N LEU A 173 18.32 1.53 -4.35
CA LEU A 173 19.22 1.47 -5.50
C LEU A 173 20.32 0.45 -5.16
N ASP A 174 20.47 -0.55 -6.01
CA ASP A 174 21.20 -1.80 -5.78
C ASP A 174 22.61 -1.63 -5.17
N GLU A 175 23.40 -0.68 -5.65
CA GLU A 175 24.82 -0.58 -5.34
C GLU A 175 25.16 0.61 -4.41
N THR A 176 24.18 1.37 -3.89
CA THR A 176 24.44 2.42 -2.87
C THR A 176 23.94 2.05 -1.48
N THR A 177 22.98 1.13 -1.38
CA THR A 177 22.26 0.86 -0.13
C THR A 177 22.78 -0.39 0.59
N ILE A 178 23.47 -1.31 -0.10
CA ILE A 178 24.02 -2.53 0.51
C ILE A 178 25.40 -2.24 1.11
N PRO A 179 25.58 -2.40 2.44
CA PRO A 179 26.87 -2.15 3.08
C PRO A 179 27.95 -3.14 2.61
N PRO A 180 29.23 -2.70 2.51
CA PRO A 180 30.35 -3.61 2.25
C PRO A 180 30.38 -4.78 3.24
N GLY A 181 30.61 -5.99 2.73
CA GLY A 181 30.63 -7.22 3.54
C GLY A 181 29.27 -7.91 3.69
N THR A 182 28.21 -7.39 3.08
CA THR A 182 26.90 -8.04 3.02
C THR A 182 26.78 -8.90 1.77
N ASP A 183 26.14 -10.07 1.88
CA ASP A 183 25.74 -10.85 0.70
C ASP A 183 24.70 -10.06 -0.09
N PHE A 184 25.13 -9.55 -1.25
CA PHE A 184 24.32 -8.69 -2.12
C PHE A 184 23.03 -9.38 -2.57
N GLN A 185 23.13 -10.64 -3.00
CA GLN A 185 21.98 -11.40 -3.50
C GLN A 185 20.96 -11.64 -2.40
N LYS A 186 21.42 -11.96 -1.18
CA LYS A 186 20.53 -12.14 -0.04
C LYS A 186 19.86 -10.83 0.38
N ALA A 187 20.62 -9.73 0.45
CA ALA A 187 20.08 -8.42 0.81
C ALA A 187 19.04 -7.93 -0.21
N LEU A 188 19.32 -8.13 -1.50
CA LEU A 188 18.41 -7.81 -2.58
C LEU A 188 17.11 -8.61 -2.50
N LYS A 189 17.19 -9.94 -2.32
CA LYS A 189 15.99 -10.79 -2.18
C LYS A 189 15.12 -10.39 -1.00
N ASN A 190 15.73 -10.05 0.13
CA ASN A 190 15.02 -9.53 1.29
C ASN A 190 14.28 -8.22 0.97
N TRP A 191 14.95 -7.31 0.27
CA TRP A 191 14.36 -6.05 -0.17
C TRP A 191 13.21 -6.24 -1.17
N MET A 192 13.39 -7.13 -2.15
CA MET A 192 12.38 -7.44 -3.15
C MET A 192 11.12 -8.05 -2.52
N ASN A 193 11.26 -8.94 -1.52
CA ASN A 193 10.11 -9.49 -0.77
C ASN A 193 9.26 -8.40 -0.10
N ASP A 194 9.93 -7.35 0.36
CA ASP A 194 9.31 -6.24 1.08
C ASP A 194 8.87 -5.10 0.15
N ALA A 195 9.25 -5.12 -1.13
CA ALA A 195 8.95 -4.08 -2.10
C ALA A 195 7.49 -4.15 -2.59
N ASP A 196 6.92 -2.97 -2.85
CA ASP A 196 5.61 -2.82 -3.47
C ASP A 196 5.66 -3.22 -4.95
N PHE A 197 6.75 -2.83 -5.61
CA PHE A 197 7.06 -3.18 -6.99
C PHE A 197 8.54 -2.87 -7.29
N VAL A 198 9.02 -3.42 -8.39
CA VAL A 198 10.31 -3.14 -9.00
C VAL A 198 10.10 -2.21 -10.20
N LEU A 199 10.87 -1.14 -10.28
CA LEU A 199 10.98 -0.26 -11.44
C LEU A 199 12.24 -0.63 -12.22
N LEU A 200 12.08 -1.21 -13.40
CA LEU A 200 13.20 -1.60 -14.25
C LEU A 200 13.48 -0.51 -15.29
N LEU A 201 14.65 0.12 -15.26
CA LEU A 201 15.09 1.03 -16.32
C LEU A 201 15.68 0.19 -17.47
N ALA A 202 14.85 -0.12 -18.45
CA ALA A 202 15.18 -1.03 -19.56
C ALA A 202 15.97 -0.32 -20.66
N THR A 203 17.24 -0.01 -20.34
CA THR A 203 18.21 0.61 -21.25
C THR A 203 18.71 -0.38 -22.32
N PRO A 204 19.28 0.10 -23.44
CA PRO A 204 19.64 -0.76 -24.58
C PRO A 204 20.60 -1.90 -24.23
N GLN A 205 21.56 -1.72 -23.31
CA GLN A 205 22.54 -2.75 -22.93
C GLN A 205 22.22 -3.43 -21.60
N LEU A 206 20.99 -3.32 -21.10
CA LEU A 206 20.57 -3.90 -19.83
C LEU A 206 20.86 -5.41 -19.75
N GLU A 207 20.69 -6.15 -20.85
CA GLU A 207 20.82 -7.62 -20.88
C GLU A 207 22.24 -8.16 -20.72
N SER A 208 23.24 -7.29 -20.86
CA SER A 208 24.64 -7.68 -20.69
C SER A 208 25.03 -7.92 -19.23
N SER A 209 24.15 -7.59 -18.28
CA SER A 209 24.30 -8.02 -16.89
C SER A 209 23.57 -9.35 -16.70
N GLU A 210 24.29 -10.40 -16.30
CA GLU A 210 23.79 -11.76 -15.94
C GLU A 210 22.63 -11.80 -14.92
N TRP A 211 22.18 -10.65 -14.42
CA TRP A 211 21.40 -10.48 -13.21
C TRP A 211 19.90 -10.21 -13.47
N VAL A 212 19.56 -9.60 -14.61
CA VAL A 212 18.22 -9.05 -14.89
C VAL A 212 17.15 -10.14 -15.00
N ILE A 213 17.50 -11.32 -15.51
CA ILE A 213 16.54 -12.44 -15.65
C ILE A 213 16.21 -13.04 -14.28
N GLU A 214 17.21 -13.26 -13.43
CA GLU A 214 17.01 -13.83 -12.08
C GLU A 214 16.16 -12.92 -11.20
N GLU A 215 16.33 -11.60 -11.29
CA GLU A 215 15.48 -10.61 -10.61
C GLU A 215 14.03 -10.66 -11.07
N ILE A 216 13.81 -10.77 -12.38
CA ILE A 216 12.45 -10.80 -12.95
C ILE A 216 11.76 -12.10 -12.58
N GLU A 217 12.47 -13.23 -12.66
CA GLU A 217 11.96 -14.51 -12.18
C GLU A 217 11.65 -14.45 -10.68
N PHE A 218 12.54 -13.86 -9.87
CA PHE A 218 12.29 -13.68 -8.45
C PHE A 218 11.08 -12.79 -8.18
N ALA A 219 10.97 -11.64 -8.84
CA ALA A 219 9.84 -10.71 -8.67
C ALA A 219 8.52 -11.40 -9.03
N ASN A 220 8.49 -12.17 -10.12
CA ASN A 220 7.32 -12.95 -10.53
C ASN A 220 6.96 -14.02 -9.49
N LEU A 221 7.94 -14.82 -9.02
CA LEU A 221 7.72 -15.82 -7.97
C LEU A 221 7.23 -15.19 -6.66
N ALA A 222 7.80 -14.05 -6.29
CA ALA A 222 7.43 -13.30 -5.11
C ALA A 222 6.13 -12.51 -5.26
N SER A 223 5.47 -12.59 -6.41
CA SER A 223 4.29 -11.77 -6.77
C SER A 223 4.54 -10.27 -6.55
N VAL A 224 5.77 -9.82 -6.74
CA VAL A 224 6.19 -8.41 -6.74
C VAL A 224 5.93 -7.85 -8.12
N GLY A 225 5.14 -6.77 -8.19
CA GLY A 225 4.91 -6.09 -9.46
C GLY A 225 6.22 -5.60 -10.08
N LEU A 226 6.26 -5.55 -11.40
CA LEU A 226 7.39 -5.11 -12.19
C LEU A 226 6.91 -4.13 -13.26
N LEU A 227 7.34 -2.87 -13.15
CA LEU A 227 7.12 -1.83 -14.15
C LEU A 227 8.45 -1.56 -14.87
N ALA A 228 8.52 -1.88 -16.15
CA ALA A 228 9.65 -1.56 -17.00
C ALA A 228 9.44 -0.20 -17.69
N VAL A 229 10.49 0.63 -17.67
CA VAL A 229 10.59 1.87 -18.41
C VAL A 229 11.43 1.59 -19.65
N ALA A 230 10.77 1.43 -20.80
CA ALA A 230 11.44 1.13 -22.05
C ALA A 230 12.15 2.38 -22.57
N TRP A 231 13.47 2.27 -22.76
CA TRP A 231 14.33 3.40 -23.10
C TRP A 231 14.17 3.83 -24.57
N PRO A 232 14.31 5.12 -24.89
CA PRO A 232 14.31 5.57 -26.27
C PRO A 232 15.43 4.91 -27.08
N GLY A 233 15.12 4.45 -28.29
CA GLY A 233 16.12 3.91 -29.21
C GLY A 233 16.67 2.51 -28.88
N GLY A 234 16.16 1.81 -27.88
CA GLY A 234 16.55 0.42 -27.60
C GLY A 234 15.42 -0.40 -26.98
N LYS A 235 15.27 -1.64 -27.46
CA LYS A 235 14.33 -2.63 -26.91
C LYS A 235 15.14 -3.86 -26.47
N PRO A 236 15.61 -3.91 -25.22
CA PRO A 236 16.20 -5.16 -24.71
C PRO A 236 15.14 -6.28 -24.77
N ASN A 237 15.55 -7.50 -25.13
CA ASN A 237 14.68 -8.69 -25.21
C ASN A 237 13.88 -8.95 -23.92
N VAL A 238 14.37 -8.51 -22.75
CA VAL A 238 13.65 -8.57 -21.48
C VAL A 238 12.25 -7.96 -21.57
N LEU A 239 12.07 -6.90 -22.36
CA LEU A 239 10.75 -6.29 -22.57
C LEU A 239 9.76 -7.21 -23.28
N GLU A 240 10.25 -8.16 -24.09
CA GLU A 240 9.41 -9.14 -24.79
C GLU A 240 8.82 -10.19 -23.83
N THR A 241 9.42 -10.35 -22.65
CA THR A 241 8.93 -11.27 -21.60
C THR A 241 7.82 -10.65 -20.72
N LEU A 242 7.60 -9.34 -20.86
CA LEU A 242 6.68 -8.57 -20.01
C LEU A 242 5.34 -8.37 -20.69
N MET A 243 4.29 -8.29 -19.87
CA MET A 243 2.96 -7.93 -20.35
C MET A 243 2.93 -6.44 -20.78
N PRO A 244 2.09 -6.05 -21.76
CA PRO A 244 2.03 -4.65 -22.21
C PRO A 244 1.73 -3.63 -21.10
N ASP A 245 0.95 -4.00 -20.09
CA ASP A 245 0.66 -3.14 -18.93
C ASP A 245 1.85 -3.01 -17.97
N GLN A 246 2.88 -3.83 -18.11
CA GLN A 246 4.11 -3.72 -17.34
C GLN A 246 5.13 -2.79 -18.01
N ILE A 247 4.83 -2.25 -19.18
CA ILE A 247 5.79 -1.44 -19.95
C ILE A 247 5.29 0.00 -20.04
N PHE A 248 6.19 0.94 -19.71
CA PHE A 248 6.04 2.36 -19.98
C PHE A 248 7.10 2.79 -21.00
N GLU A 249 6.67 3.04 -22.23
CA GLU A 249 7.58 3.48 -23.30
C GLU A 249 7.89 4.97 -23.15
N LEU A 250 9.19 5.29 -23.06
CA LEU A 250 9.65 6.67 -23.05
C LEU A 250 9.56 7.28 -24.46
N PRO A 251 9.08 8.54 -24.59
CA PRO A 251 9.10 9.24 -25.88
C PRO A 251 10.53 9.47 -26.40
N ASP A 252 10.74 9.44 -27.72
CA ASP A 252 12.06 9.58 -28.34
C ASP A 252 12.85 10.84 -27.91
N ASN A 253 12.14 11.92 -27.60
CA ASN A 253 12.72 13.23 -27.27
C ASN A 253 12.63 13.59 -25.79
N CYS A 254 12.42 12.60 -24.91
CA CYS A 254 12.23 12.88 -23.48
C CYS A 254 13.53 13.07 -22.69
N LEU A 255 14.68 12.76 -23.28
CA LEU A 255 15.98 12.85 -22.61
C LEU A 255 16.65 14.19 -22.90
N GLN A 256 17.22 14.79 -21.85
CA GLN A 256 17.88 16.09 -21.86
C GLN A 256 19.23 15.98 -21.14
N ARG A 257 20.18 16.83 -21.53
CA ARG A 257 21.42 17.04 -20.78
C ARG A 257 21.11 17.82 -19.50
N MET A 258 22.05 17.87 -18.56
CA MET A 258 21.91 18.60 -17.30
C MET A 258 21.64 20.11 -17.46
N ASP A 259 22.05 20.70 -18.59
CA ASP A 259 21.77 22.10 -18.92
C ASP A 259 20.37 22.33 -19.52
N GLY A 260 19.56 21.28 -19.64
CA GLY A 260 18.21 21.30 -20.23
C GLY A 260 18.18 21.21 -21.76
N SER A 261 19.34 21.12 -22.43
CA SER A 261 19.38 20.94 -23.88
C SER A 261 18.97 19.51 -24.28
N GLN A 262 18.30 19.38 -25.42
CA GLN A 262 17.83 18.07 -25.91
C GLN A 262 19.01 17.12 -26.18
N ALA A 263 18.87 15.88 -25.70
CA ALA A 263 19.86 14.84 -25.89
C ALA A 263 19.90 14.32 -27.34
N ARG A 264 21.05 13.79 -27.73
CA ARG A 264 21.30 13.07 -28.97
C ARG A 264 21.90 11.71 -28.60
N LEU A 265 21.06 10.69 -28.51
CA LEU A 265 21.41 9.36 -27.96
C LEU A 265 22.66 8.71 -28.60
N ALA A 266 22.93 8.99 -29.87
CA ALA A 266 24.11 8.45 -30.55
C ALA A 266 25.45 9.05 -30.08
N ASN A 267 25.43 10.24 -29.47
CA ASN A 267 26.63 11.04 -29.20
C ASN A 267 26.78 11.47 -27.74
N ASP A 268 25.74 11.33 -26.93
CA ASP A 268 25.77 11.71 -25.52
C ASP A 268 25.98 10.47 -24.64
N ASP A 269 26.69 10.65 -23.53
CA ASP A 269 26.81 9.63 -22.50
C ASP A 269 25.45 9.46 -21.81
N LEU A 270 24.85 8.26 -21.95
CA LEU A 270 23.49 7.99 -21.48
C LEU A 270 23.33 8.15 -19.96
N ASP A 271 24.37 7.82 -19.19
CA ASP A 271 24.41 7.93 -17.73
C ASP A 271 24.26 9.37 -17.20
N LYS A 272 24.52 10.38 -18.04
CA LYS A 272 24.43 11.81 -17.70
C LYS A 272 23.13 12.48 -18.15
N LEU A 273 22.24 11.72 -18.79
CA LEU A 273 20.97 12.25 -19.28
C LEU A 273 19.90 12.23 -18.19
N GLN A 274 18.99 13.20 -18.26
CA GLN A 274 17.83 13.34 -17.38
C GLN A 274 16.56 13.27 -18.20
N LEU A 275 15.46 12.84 -17.58
CA LEU A 275 14.15 12.99 -18.18
C LEU A 275 13.71 14.44 -18.11
N ASP A 276 12.99 14.90 -19.14
CA ASP A 276 12.31 16.17 -19.12
C ASP A 276 11.20 16.17 -18.04
N LYS A 277 10.81 17.37 -17.59
CA LYS A 277 9.84 17.52 -16.51
C LYS A 277 8.49 16.85 -16.80
N GLN A 278 7.99 16.98 -18.03
CA GLN A 278 6.68 16.44 -18.43
C GLN A 278 6.69 14.91 -18.42
N THR A 279 7.78 14.30 -18.91
CA THR A 279 7.92 12.85 -18.96
C THR A 279 8.04 12.25 -17.56
N ILE A 280 8.77 12.91 -16.64
CA ILE A 280 8.82 12.46 -15.24
C ILE A 280 7.46 12.49 -14.58
N GLU A 281 6.69 13.56 -14.77
CA GLU A 281 5.35 13.68 -14.17
C GLU A 281 4.45 12.54 -14.64
N LYS A 282 4.44 12.23 -15.94
CA LYS A 282 3.70 11.08 -16.49
C LYS A 282 4.20 9.74 -15.96
N LEU A 283 5.52 9.56 -15.82
CA LEU A 283 6.10 8.33 -15.27
C LEU A 283 5.72 8.16 -13.80
N LEU A 284 5.71 9.22 -12.99
CA LEU A 284 5.26 9.17 -11.59
C LEU A 284 3.77 8.82 -11.48
N GLU A 285 2.92 9.37 -12.33
CA GLU A 285 1.51 8.98 -12.41
C GLU A 285 1.34 7.50 -12.78
N ARG A 286 2.16 7.02 -13.72
CA ARG A 286 2.18 5.61 -14.11
C ARG A 286 2.64 4.71 -12.97
N ILE A 287 3.71 5.08 -12.27
CA ILE A 287 4.26 4.37 -11.10
C ILE A 287 3.18 4.22 -10.02
N GLU A 288 2.51 5.31 -9.65
CA GLU A 288 1.48 5.27 -8.60
C GLU A 288 0.31 4.36 -9.02
N SER A 289 -0.10 4.44 -10.29
CA SER A 289 -1.18 3.60 -10.82
C SER A 289 -0.77 2.11 -10.86
N TYR A 290 0.46 1.82 -11.29
CA TYR A 290 0.98 0.46 -11.37
C TYR A 290 1.18 -0.16 -9.98
N ARG A 291 1.67 0.62 -9.00
CA ARG A 291 1.84 0.16 -7.62
C ARG A 291 0.54 -0.38 -7.04
N LEU A 292 -0.56 0.35 -7.21
CA LEU A 292 -1.86 -0.08 -6.69
C LEU A 292 -2.37 -1.34 -7.40
N GLN A 293 -2.16 -1.44 -8.72
CA GLN A 293 -2.45 -2.65 -9.49
C GLN A 293 -1.63 -3.85 -8.98
N SER A 294 -0.32 -3.67 -8.74
CA SER A 294 0.57 -4.69 -8.18
C SER A 294 0.03 -5.23 -6.84
N ILE A 295 -0.32 -4.33 -5.93
CA ILE A 295 -0.73 -4.67 -4.57
C ILE A 295 -2.09 -5.35 -4.54
N GLN A 296 -3.00 -4.87 -5.39
CA GLN A 296 -4.29 -5.50 -5.55
C GLN A 296 -4.17 -6.90 -6.18
N ARG A 297 -3.39 -7.07 -7.26
CA ARG A 297 -3.13 -8.39 -7.84
C ARG A 297 -2.64 -9.35 -6.78
N ARG A 298 -1.74 -8.89 -5.92
CA ARG A 298 -1.23 -9.69 -4.81
C ARG A 298 -2.33 -10.06 -3.80
N LEU A 299 -3.18 -9.11 -3.40
CA LEU A 299 -4.34 -9.41 -2.53
C LEU A 299 -5.30 -10.43 -3.17
N VAL A 300 -5.65 -10.22 -4.44
CA VAL A 300 -6.54 -11.11 -5.22
C VAL A 300 -5.93 -12.50 -5.37
N ASN A 301 -4.60 -12.63 -5.42
CA ASN A 301 -3.91 -13.92 -5.49
C ASN A 301 -3.83 -14.62 -4.11
N ILE A 302 -3.71 -13.86 -3.01
CA ILE A 302 -3.58 -14.44 -1.66
C ILE A 302 -4.93 -14.87 -1.08
N VAL A 303 -6.02 -14.14 -1.33
CA VAL A 303 -7.35 -14.47 -0.77
C VAL A 303 -7.85 -15.88 -1.14
N PRO A 304 -7.73 -16.36 -2.39
CA PRO A 304 -8.05 -17.74 -2.75
C PRO A 304 -7.20 -18.75 -1.98
N SER A 305 -5.94 -18.43 -1.71
CA SER A 305 -5.04 -19.28 -0.93
C SER A 305 -5.50 -19.42 0.52
N LEU A 306 -6.03 -18.34 1.13
CA LEU A 306 -6.68 -18.41 2.44
C LEU A 306 -7.91 -19.34 2.40
N HIS A 307 -8.77 -19.20 1.40
CA HIS A 307 -9.98 -20.03 1.27
C HIS A 307 -9.62 -21.51 1.09
N GLU A 308 -8.62 -21.81 0.27
CA GLU A 308 -8.12 -23.16 0.05
C GLU A 308 -7.49 -23.73 1.32
N TRP A 309 -6.70 -22.93 2.04
CA TRP A 309 -6.13 -23.30 3.33
C TRP A 309 -7.24 -23.60 4.36
N ALA A 310 -8.27 -22.74 4.46
CA ALA A 310 -9.40 -22.94 5.37
C ALA A 310 -10.20 -24.20 5.02
N ARG A 311 -10.49 -24.41 3.73
CA ARG A 311 -11.19 -25.60 3.21
C ARG A 311 -10.44 -26.89 3.55
N LYS A 312 -9.11 -26.92 3.41
CA LYS A 312 -8.28 -28.08 3.79
C LYS A 312 -8.36 -28.40 5.28
N ASN A 313 -8.61 -27.40 6.12
CA ASN A 313 -8.77 -27.55 7.56
C ASN A 313 -10.25 -27.68 8.00
N GLY A 314 -11.19 -27.82 7.06
CA GLY A 314 -12.62 -27.96 7.37
C GLY A 314 -13.27 -26.68 7.93
N ILE A 315 -12.65 -25.52 7.70
CA ILE A 315 -13.11 -24.20 8.15
C ILE A 315 -13.76 -23.48 6.98
N THR A 316 -14.91 -22.83 7.24
CA THR A 316 -15.55 -21.93 6.27
C THR A 316 -15.25 -20.49 6.66
N PRO A 317 -14.48 -19.73 5.85
CA PRO A 317 -14.25 -18.31 6.13
C PRO A 317 -15.53 -17.49 6.05
N GLU A 318 -15.84 -16.75 7.10
CA GLU A 318 -16.86 -15.70 7.09
C GLU A 318 -16.20 -14.34 6.82
N PRO A 319 -16.82 -13.41 6.06
CA PRO A 319 -16.25 -12.09 5.83
C PRO A 319 -16.19 -11.28 7.13
N GLY A 320 -15.08 -10.56 7.34
CA GLY A 320 -14.91 -9.60 8.44
C GLY A 320 -15.43 -8.19 8.10
N ASN A 321 -15.12 -7.23 8.98
CA ASN A 321 -15.60 -5.84 8.84
C ASN A 321 -14.94 -5.08 7.67
N HIS A 322 -13.74 -5.49 7.25
CA HIS A 322 -13.02 -4.85 6.14
C HIS A 322 -12.69 -5.84 5.03
N PHE A 323 -12.45 -5.32 3.82
CA PHE A 323 -11.93 -6.13 2.72
C PHE A 323 -10.59 -6.77 3.10
N GLY A 324 -10.48 -8.08 2.88
CA GLY A 324 -9.30 -8.86 3.28
C GLY A 324 -9.35 -9.38 4.72
N ASP A 325 -10.36 -8.99 5.52
CA ASP A 325 -10.61 -9.55 6.84
C ASP A 325 -11.57 -10.75 6.73
N PHE A 326 -11.26 -11.80 7.48
CA PHE A 326 -12.06 -13.01 7.57
C PHE A 326 -12.17 -13.46 9.01
N LEU A 327 -13.32 -14.01 9.38
CA LEU A 327 -13.53 -14.71 10.64
C LEU A 327 -13.42 -16.20 10.38
N LEU A 328 -12.46 -16.85 11.04
CA LEU A 328 -12.26 -18.29 10.97
C LEU A 328 -12.59 -18.91 12.33
N LYS A 329 -13.60 -19.78 12.36
CA LYS A 329 -14.00 -20.49 13.58
C LYS A 329 -13.34 -21.86 13.61
N THR A 330 -12.52 -22.10 14.61
CA THR A 330 -11.89 -23.40 14.88
C THR A 330 -12.55 -24.00 16.13
N ALA A 331 -12.78 -25.31 16.12
CA ALA A 331 -13.38 -26.01 17.24
C ALA A 331 -12.47 -27.15 17.70
N THR A 332 -12.13 -27.16 18.98
CA THR A 332 -11.56 -28.33 19.66
C THR A 332 -12.67 -29.11 20.36
N ARG A 333 -12.35 -30.25 21.01
CA ARG A 333 -13.34 -31.06 21.74
C ARG A 333 -14.10 -30.31 22.83
N SER A 334 -13.60 -29.17 23.30
CA SER A 334 -14.16 -28.42 24.44
C SER A 334 -14.29 -26.91 24.22
N THR A 335 -13.66 -26.33 23.20
CA THR A 335 -13.66 -24.87 22.98
C THR A 335 -13.80 -24.51 21.51
N VAL A 336 -14.58 -23.46 21.23
CA VAL A 336 -14.59 -22.79 19.92
C VAL A 336 -13.74 -21.53 20.04
N THR A 337 -12.80 -21.36 19.12
CA THR A 337 -11.96 -20.17 19.00
C THR A 337 -12.28 -19.47 17.69
N THR A 338 -12.53 -18.16 17.75
CA THR A 338 -12.71 -17.35 16.55
C THR A 338 -11.46 -16.54 16.28
N HIS A 339 -10.93 -16.67 15.07
CA HIS A 339 -9.76 -15.94 14.61
C HIS A 339 -10.22 -14.83 13.65
N LEU A 340 -9.95 -13.57 14.00
CA LEU A 340 -9.93 -12.48 13.03
C LEU A 340 -8.64 -12.58 12.23
N VAL A 341 -8.75 -13.09 11.01
CA VAL A 341 -7.64 -13.24 10.08
C VAL A 341 -7.66 -12.10 9.07
N ARG A 342 -6.61 -11.28 9.08
CA ARG A 342 -6.40 -10.24 8.09
C ARG A 342 -5.40 -10.68 7.04
N VAL A 343 -5.78 -10.58 5.77
CA VAL A 343 -4.90 -10.81 4.63
C VAL A 343 -4.06 -9.58 4.37
N TYR A 344 -2.74 -9.74 4.36
CA TYR A 344 -1.80 -8.71 3.99
C TYR A 344 -1.14 -9.02 2.64
N PRO A 345 -1.00 -8.03 1.74
CA PRO A 345 -0.21 -8.18 0.52
C PRO A 345 1.29 -8.15 0.79
N PHE A 346 1.72 -8.00 2.05
CA PHE A 346 3.12 -7.85 2.40
C PHE A 346 3.38 -8.57 3.71
N ARG A 347 4.67 -8.79 4.00
CA ARG A 347 5.07 -9.14 5.36
C ARG A 347 4.53 -8.09 6.33
N PRO A 348 3.73 -8.49 7.34
CA PRO A 348 3.19 -7.56 8.32
C PRO A 348 4.32 -6.88 9.10
N THR A 349 4.14 -5.59 9.40
CA THR A 349 5.02 -4.88 10.33
C THR A 349 4.49 -4.98 11.76
N LEU A 350 5.29 -4.64 12.77
CA LEU A 350 4.81 -4.53 14.15
C LEU A 350 3.62 -3.55 14.27
N ASN A 351 3.65 -2.44 13.52
CA ASN A 351 2.53 -1.50 13.47
C ASN A 351 1.27 -2.15 12.89
N SER A 352 1.41 -2.94 11.81
CA SER A 352 0.27 -3.65 11.22
C SER A 352 -0.36 -4.65 12.20
N VAL A 353 0.46 -5.36 12.99
CA VAL A 353 -0.03 -6.25 14.04
C VAL A 353 -0.72 -5.47 15.17
N TRP A 354 -0.15 -4.33 15.56
CA TRP A 354 -0.77 -3.45 16.57
C TRP A 354 -2.10 -2.88 16.10
N ASP A 355 -2.20 -2.43 14.85
CA ASP A 355 -3.46 -1.93 14.28
C ASP A 355 -4.52 -3.03 14.27
N LEU A 356 -4.14 -4.27 13.92
CA LEU A 356 -5.05 -5.43 14.01
C LEU A 356 -5.48 -5.73 15.45
N HIS A 357 -4.61 -5.51 16.44
CA HIS A 357 -4.99 -5.63 17.84
C HIS A 357 -6.07 -4.64 18.24
N GLN A 358 -5.88 -3.36 17.87
CA GLN A 358 -6.85 -2.32 18.14
C GLN A 358 -8.17 -2.65 17.45
N ASP A 359 -8.16 -3.09 16.20
CA ASP A 359 -9.37 -3.52 15.49
C ASP A 359 -10.09 -4.66 16.24
N LEU A 360 -9.35 -5.61 16.79
CA LEU A 360 -9.89 -6.71 17.58
C LEU A 360 -10.60 -6.21 18.85
N ALA A 361 -9.95 -5.32 19.59
CA ALA A 361 -10.45 -4.81 20.87
C ALA A 361 -11.76 -4.02 20.73
N ASN A 362 -12.03 -3.49 19.52
CA ASN A 362 -13.17 -2.62 19.23
C ASN A 362 -14.23 -3.24 18.35
N ASN A 363 -14.07 -4.51 17.98
CA ASN A 363 -15.01 -5.15 17.11
C ASN A 363 -16.28 -5.52 17.90
N GLU A 364 -17.34 -4.72 17.75
CA GLU A 364 -18.65 -4.96 18.37
C GLU A 364 -19.29 -6.30 17.94
N ASN A 365 -18.84 -6.87 16.81
CA ASN A 365 -19.27 -8.18 16.34
C ASN A 365 -18.51 -9.34 17.01
N VAL A 366 -17.57 -9.08 17.94
CA VAL A 366 -17.00 -10.10 18.80
C VAL A 366 -18.10 -10.55 19.75
N PRO A 367 -18.60 -11.80 19.64
CA PRO A 367 -19.65 -12.26 20.53
C PRO A 367 -19.09 -12.23 21.95
N SER A 368 -19.68 -11.43 22.83
CA SER A 368 -19.30 -11.33 24.25
C SER A 368 -19.35 -12.68 25.00
N ASN A 369 -19.87 -13.72 24.35
CA ASN A 369 -20.01 -15.08 24.86
C ASN A 369 -19.00 -16.08 24.26
N GLU A 370 -18.10 -15.67 23.36
CA GLU A 370 -17.02 -16.53 22.84
C GLU A 370 -15.71 -16.27 23.60
N PRO A 371 -15.24 -17.20 24.45
CA PRO A 371 -14.16 -16.94 25.41
C PRO A 371 -12.76 -16.84 24.77
N LEU A 372 -12.59 -17.19 23.49
CA LEU A 372 -11.30 -17.23 22.81
C LEU A 372 -11.41 -16.53 21.45
N PHE A 373 -11.06 -15.25 21.41
CA PHE A 373 -10.95 -14.47 20.19
C PHE A 373 -9.50 -14.11 19.91
N ARG A 374 -8.99 -14.45 18.71
CA ARG A 374 -7.58 -14.31 18.33
C ARG A 374 -7.43 -13.43 17.10
N ALA A 375 -6.29 -12.78 16.96
CA ALA A 375 -5.92 -12.03 15.75
C ALA A 375 -4.89 -12.83 14.95
N SER A 376 -4.98 -12.86 13.63
CA SER A 376 -3.96 -13.51 12.81
C SER A 376 -3.69 -12.74 11.52
N CYS A 377 -2.44 -12.75 11.10
CA CYS A 377 -2.01 -12.12 9.85
C CYS A 377 -1.75 -13.22 8.82
N PHE A 378 -2.45 -13.21 7.69
CA PHE A 378 -2.26 -14.14 6.58
C PHE A 378 -1.57 -13.42 5.43
N TYR A 379 -0.39 -13.88 5.02
CA TYR A 379 0.39 -13.25 3.95
C TYR A 379 1.27 -14.28 3.26
N PHE A 380 1.82 -13.92 2.11
CA PHE A 380 2.74 -14.78 1.37
C PHE A 380 4.19 -14.54 1.83
N GLU A 381 4.89 -15.61 2.22
CA GLU A 381 6.30 -15.57 2.61
C GLU A 381 7.11 -16.47 1.67
N ASN A 382 8.08 -15.88 0.98
CA ASN A 382 8.94 -16.58 0.02
C ASN A 382 10.11 -17.28 0.69
N ASP A 383 10.55 -16.79 1.83
CA ASP A 383 11.70 -17.32 2.55
C ASP A 383 11.40 -17.43 4.05
N VAL A 384 11.00 -18.64 4.46
CA VAL A 384 10.77 -18.96 5.88
C VAL A 384 12.04 -18.87 6.74
N HIS A 385 13.23 -18.79 6.13
CA HIS A 385 14.49 -18.59 6.84
C HIS A 385 14.93 -17.13 6.86
N ASN A 386 14.11 -16.22 6.32
CA ASN A 386 14.36 -14.79 6.39
C ASN A 386 14.38 -14.33 7.85
N MET A 387 15.39 -13.53 8.21
CA MET A 387 15.61 -13.08 9.58
C MET A 387 14.48 -12.20 10.10
N ASP A 388 13.91 -11.33 9.26
CA ASP A 388 12.82 -10.42 9.66
C ASP A 388 11.54 -11.21 9.95
N TYR A 389 11.24 -12.24 9.14
CA TYR A 389 10.16 -13.18 9.43
C TYR A 389 10.39 -13.92 10.75
N GLN A 390 11.58 -14.49 10.95
CA GLN A 390 11.94 -15.23 12.17
C GLN A 390 11.85 -14.34 13.42
N MET A 391 12.32 -13.10 13.34
CA MET A 391 12.23 -12.12 14.42
C MET A 391 10.78 -11.75 14.72
N LEU A 392 9.96 -11.48 13.70
CA LEU A 392 8.55 -11.16 13.89
C LEU A 392 7.80 -12.33 14.52
N ASN A 393 8.04 -13.56 14.04
CA ASN A 393 7.44 -14.77 14.58
C ASN A 393 7.83 -14.96 16.05
N TRP A 394 9.12 -14.83 16.38
CA TRP A 394 9.61 -14.93 17.75
C TRP A 394 8.99 -13.90 18.70
N ILE A 395 8.84 -12.64 18.27
CA ILE A 395 8.20 -11.58 19.09
C ILE A 395 6.74 -11.94 19.40
N LEU A 396 6.03 -12.49 18.43
CA LEU A 396 4.61 -12.86 18.59
C LEU A 396 4.47 -14.12 19.44
N GLU A 397 5.37 -15.08 19.28
CA GLU A 397 5.41 -16.30 20.09
C GLU A 397 5.78 -16.05 21.55
N MET A 398 6.67 -15.09 21.85
CA MET A 398 7.06 -14.77 23.22
C MET A 398 5.88 -14.32 24.09
N ARG A 399 4.83 -13.74 23.50
CA ARG A 399 3.60 -13.40 24.23
C ARG A 399 2.82 -14.62 24.71
N HIS A 400 3.09 -15.83 24.20
CA HIS A 400 2.46 -17.07 24.66
C HIS A 400 3.03 -17.61 25.99
N THR A 401 4.14 -17.06 26.49
CA THR A 401 4.83 -17.61 27.68
C THR A 401 4.37 -17.05 29.02
N LYS A 402 3.42 -16.11 29.03
CA LYS A 402 2.72 -15.66 30.25
C LYS A 402 1.23 -15.94 30.13
N GLU A 403 0.68 -16.62 31.13
CA GLU A 403 -0.74 -16.90 31.34
C GLU A 403 -1.55 -15.60 31.55
N ASP A 404 -1.61 -14.73 30.54
CA ASP A 404 -2.57 -13.62 30.50
C ASP A 404 -3.77 -14.06 29.66
N GLU A 405 -4.75 -14.70 30.31
CA GLU A 405 -6.03 -15.10 29.70
C GLU A 405 -6.82 -13.91 29.09
N ASN A 406 -6.40 -12.67 29.40
CA ASN A 406 -7.05 -11.43 28.97
C ASN A 406 -6.43 -10.77 27.73
N HIS A 407 -5.37 -11.32 27.15
CA HIS A 407 -4.76 -10.76 25.93
C HIS A 407 -5.00 -11.66 24.71
N PRO A 408 -5.41 -11.09 23.55
CA PRO A 408 -5.61 -11.88 22.35
C PRO A 408 -4.29 -12.49 21.87
N ASN A 409 -4.31 -13.79 21.60
CA ASN A 409 -3.18 -14.50 21.00
C ASN A 409 -3.04 -14.08 19.52
N TYR A 410 -1.81 -13.81 19.08
CA TYR A 410 -1.50 -13.48 17.69
C TYR A 410 -0.77 -14.62 17.00
N THR A 411 -1.10 -14.84 15.72
CA THR A 411 -0.42 -15.86 14.92
C THR A 411 -0.10 -15.30 13.54
N LEU A 412 1.15 -15.45 13.10
CA LEU A 412 1.49 -15.29 11.68
C LEU A 412 1.12 -16.58 10.97
N ILE A 413 0.36 -16.45 9.90
CA ILE A 413 0.03 -17.57 9.02
C ILE A 413 0.77 -17.33 7.70
N PRO A 414 2.07 -17.69 7.62
CA PRO A 414 2.80 -17.59 6.38
C PRO A 414 2.24 -18.62 5.39
N TYR A 415 1.70 -18.15 4.27
CA TYR A 415 1.38 -19.03 3.16
C TYR A 415 2.65 -19.24 2.33
N CYS A 416 3.28 -20.41 2.48
CA CYS A 416 4.46 -20.80 1.70
C CYS A 416 4.16 -21.94 0.70
N GLY A 417 2.87 -22.15 0.37
CA GLY A 417 2.40 -23.35 -0.33
C GLY A 417 2.41 -24.63 0.53
N GLN A 418 2.80 -24.56 1.80
CA GLN A 418 2.76 -25.63 2.80
C GLN A 418 1.73 -25.28 3.90
N PRO A 419 1.04 -26.27 4.50
CA PRO A 419 0.07 -26.01 5.56
C PRO A 419 0.76 -25.55 6.86
N VAL A 420 0.34 -24.40 7.39
CA VAL A 420 0.60 -23.97 8.77
C VAL A 420 -0.41 -24.64 9.68
N ASP A 421 0.07 -25.26 10.77
CA ASP A 421 -0.78 -25.84 11.81
C ASP A 421 -1.31 -24.72 12.73
N LEU A 422 -2.63 -24.56 12.82
CA LEU A 422 -3.29 -23.57 13.71
C LEU A 422 -3.92 -24.21 14.94
N SER A 423 -3.61 -25.49 15.23
CA SER A 423 -4.21 -26.24 16.35
C SER A 423 -3.77 -25.76 17.72
#